data_AF-B8C5B7-F1
#
_entry.id   AF-B8C5B7-F1
#
_cell.length_a   1.000
_cell.length_b   1.000
_cell.length_c   1.000
_cell.angle_alpha   90.00
_cell.angle_beta   90.00
_cell.angle_gamma   90.00
#
_symmetry.space_group_name_H-M   'P 1'
#
loop_
_entity.id
_entity.type
_entity.pdbx_description
1 polymer ?
#
loop_
_entity_poly.entity_id
_entity_poly.type
_entity_poly.pdbx_seq_one_letter_code
_entity_poly.pdbx_strand_id
1 'polypeptide(L)'
;MVRALEKQGEHPLVVMPQKYTRQKFHLRAGMIQVLKDDELEMLESLKEKDQMYVVPPMCLDDLYWMLASTSNQTTATNGTSIDVPKNNDEGRYPGLRPMVISNDKMRDHRMELLEERAFRRWCCSHIVNYNYTEYIENHWEEREITFHAADIFSDEIQSNECPDGATAWHFPVTEWGSNERFCLKLPYDSKH
;
A
#
# COMPACT_ATOMS: atom_id res chain seq x y z
N MET A 1 4.12 10.86 8.00
CA MET A 1 4.16 9.76 7.00
C MET A 1 5.44 9.77 6.19
N VAL A 2 5.69 10.73 5.28
CA VAL A 2 6.90 10.79 4.43
C VAL A 2 8.19 10.56 5.23
N ARG A 3 8.43 11.38 6.26
CA ARG A 3 9.61 11.24 7.14
C ARG A 3 9.72 9.89 7.84
N ALA A 4 8.60 9.23 8.14
CA ALA A 4 8.62 7.92 8.79
C ALA A 4 9.05 6.82 7.81
N LEU A 5 8.61 6.91 6.55
CA LEU A 5 9.06 6.02 5.47
C LEU A 5 10.54 6.26 5.15
N GLU A 6 10.99 7.50 5.08
CA GLU A 6 12.40 7.84 4.87
C GLU A 6 13.30 7.31 5.99
N LYS A 7 12.87 7.40 7.26
CA LYS A 7 13.57 6.79 8.40
C LYS A 7 13.68 5.26 8.29
N GLN A 8 12.79 4.61 7.53
CA GLN A 8 12.82 3.17 7.24
C GLN A 8 13.59 2.84 5.95
N GLY A 9 14.28 3.82 5.36
CA GLY A 9 15.05 3.64 4.12
C GLY A 9 14.21 3.62 2.85
N GLU A 10 12.96 4.05 2.91
CA GLU A 10 12.08 4.15 1.74
C GLU A 10 12.16 5.52 1.05
N HIS A 11 11.85 5.56 -0.24
CA HIS A 11 11.88 6.78 -1.06
C HIS A 11 10.46 7.10 -1.58
N PRO A 12 9.60 7.71 -0.74
CA PRO A 12 8.20 7.89 -1.06
C PRO A 12 7.99 8.94 -2.17
N LEU A 13 7.10 8.63 -3.11
CA LEU A 13 6.53 9.58 -4.06
C LEU A 13 5.11 9.94 -3.62
N VAL A 14 4.88 11.22 -3.32
CA VAL A 14 3.56 11.75 -2.98
C VAL A 14 2.81 12.07 -4.26
N VAL A 15 1.72 11.35 -4.53
CA VAL A 15 0.81 11.66 -5.65
C VAL A 15 -0.32 12.52 -5.12
N MET A 16 -0.44 13.75 -5.63
CA MET A 16 -1.40 14.74 -5.09
C MET A 16 -2.13 15.51 -6.20
N PRO A 17 -3.48 15.55 -6.18
CA PRO A 17 -4.26 16.45 -7.04
C PRO A 17 -3.82 17.92 -6.95
N GLN A 18 -3.70 18.61 -8.09
CA GLN A 18 -3.33 20.03 -8.17
C GLN A 18 -4.21 20.95 -7.31
N LYS A 19 -5.44 20.54 -7.02
CA LYS A 19 -6.33 21.28 -6.12
C LYS A 19 -5.74 21.44 -4.72
N TYR A 20 -5.05 20.42 -4.21
CA TYR A 20 -4.50 20.40 -2.84
C TYR A 20 -3.13 21.06 -2.72
N THR A 21 -2.53 21.47 -3.84
CA THR A 21 -1.26 22.22 -3.84
C THR A 21 -1.46 23.73 -3.79
N ARG A 22 -2.72 24.19 -3.74
CA ARG A 22 -3.08 25.61 -3.63
C ARG A 22 -3.12 26.03 -2.17
N GLN A 23 -2.78 27.28 -1.88
CA GLN A 23 -2.93 27.83 -0.52
C GLN A 23 -4.37 27.75 0.01
N LYS A 24 -5.37 27.84 -0.86
CA LYS A 24 -6.79 27.81 -0.48
C LYS A 24 -7.58 26.90 -1.39
N PHE A 25 -8.32 25.96 -0.83
CA PHE A 25 -9.15 25.01 -1.59
C PHE A 25 -10.36 24.51 -0.79
N HIS A 26 -11.37 24.02 -1.50
CA HIS A 26 -12.56 23.41 -0.89
C HIS A 26 -12.34 21.94 -0.57
N LEU A 27 -12.56 21.50 0.67
CA LEU A 27 -12.57 20.07 1.00
C LEU A 27 -13.90 19.43 0.58
N ARG A 28 -15.00 20.03 1.03
CA ARG A 28 -16.39 19.67 0.73
C ARG A 28 -17.21 20.94 0.57
N ALA A 29 -18.47 20.84 0.13
CA ALA A 29 -19.35 22.00 0.03
C ALA A 29 -19.39 22.75 1.38
N GLY A 30 -19.04 24.04 1.37
CA GLY A 30 -19.01 24.90 2.56
C GLY A 30 -17.74 24.82 3.42
N MET A 31 -16.84 23.86 3.19
CA MET A 31 -15.60 23.73 3.98
C MET A 31 -14.38 24.11 3.14
N ILE A 32 -13.73 25.20 3.53
CA ILE A 32 -12.50 25.69 2.89
C ILE A 32 -11.32 25.44 3.81
N GLN A 33 -10.28 24.83 3.27
CA GLN A 33 -8.98 24.74 3.92
C GLN A 33 -8.07 25.84 3.39
N VAL A 34 -7.34 26.48 4.30
CA VAL A 34 -6.28 27.45 4.01
C VAL A 34 -5.01 26.89 4.62
N LEU A 35 -4.01 26.63 3.78
CA LEU A 35 -2.69 26.18 4.20
C LEU A 35 -1.94 27.35 4.85
N LYS A 36 -1.29 27.05 5.96
CA LYS A 36 -0.34 27.95 6.62
C LYS A 36 0.98 28.01 5.85
N ASP A 37 1.82 28.98 6.17
CA ASP A 37 3.10 29.21 5.48
C ASP A 37 4.07 28.02 5.65
N ASP A 38 4.09 27.38 6.81
CA ASP A 38 4.87 26.17 7.07
C ASP A 38 4.36 24.96 6.26
N GLU A 39 3.05 24.85 6.06
CA GLU A 39 2.45 23.82 5.20
C GLU A 39 2.78 24.02 3.72
N LEU A 40 2.81 25.28 3.26
CA LEU A 40 3.23 25.64 1.91
C LEU A 40 4.72 25.35 1.71
N GLU A 41 5.58 25.69 2.67
CA GLU A 41 7.01 25.39 2.62
C GLU A 41 7.26 23.88 2.54
N MET A 42 6.49 23.07 3.29
CA MET A 42 6.55 21.61 3.17
C MET A 42 6.19 21.12 1.76
N LEU A 43 5.16 21.70 1.13
CA LEU A 43 4.78 21.33 -0.25
C LEU A 43 5.85 21.70 -1.26
N GLU A 44 6.44 22.90 -1.16
CA GLU A 44 7.54 23.31 -2.06
C GLU A 44 8.78 22.43 -1.84
N SER A 45 9.12 22.10 -0.60
CA SER A 45 10.23 21.17 -0.31
C SER A 45 10.04 19.80 -0.95
N LEU A 46 8.82 19.27 -0.99
CA LEU A 46 8.54 18.00 -1.66
C LEU A 46 8.70 18.09 -3.18
N LYS A 47 8.34 19.23 -3.79
CA LYS A 47 8.55 19.47 -5.23
C LYS A 47 10.03 19.57 -5.56
N GLU A 48 10.79 20.35 -4.79
CA GLU A 48 12.22 20.57 -5.02
C GLU A 48 13.04 19.28 -4.89
N LYS A 49 12.58 18.32 -4.08
CA LYS A 49 13.22 17.01 -3.89
C LYS A 49 12.74 15.95 -4.90
N ASP A 50 11.90 16.30 -5.87
CA ASP A 50 11.23 15.36 -6.78
C ASP A 50 10.45 14.25 -6.04
N GLN A 51 9.95 14.55 -4.84
CA GLN A 51 9.17 13.63 -3.99
C GLN A 51 7.66 13.81 -4.14
N MET A 52 7.20 14.68 -5.03
CA MET A 52 5.78 14.91 -5.29
C MET A 52 5.45 14.98 -6.78
N TYR A 53 4.46 14.20 -7.18
CA TYR A 53 3.83 14.31 -8.48
C TYR A 53 2.47 15.01 -8.35
N VAL A 54 2.30 16.11 -9.10
CA VAL A 54 1.05 16.88 -9.09
C VAL A 54 0.12 16.38 -10.19
N VAL A 55 -0.98 15.75 -9.79
CA VAL A 55 -1.98 15.23 -10.71
C VAL A 55 -2.75 16.40 -11.34
N PRO A 56 -2.85 16.50 -12.68
CA PRO A 56 -3.56 17.57 -13.36
C PRO A 56 -5.04 17.68 -12.97
N PRO A 57 -5.67 18.85 -13.14
CA PRO A 57 -7.11 19.00 -12.98
C PRO A 57 -7.90 18.00 -13.83
N MET A 58 -9.07 17.59 -13.33
CA MET A 58 -9.99 16.67 -14.01
C MET A 58 -9.46 15.23 -14.19
N CYS A 59 -8.27 14.92 -13.69
CA CYS A 59 -7.76 13.56 -13.63
C CYS A 59 -8.09 12.90 -12.28
N LEU A 60 -8.21 11.58 -12.29
CA LEU A 60 -8.33 10.75 -11.09
C LEU A 60 -6.92 10.41 -10.61
N ASP A 61 -6.54 10.88 -9.42
CA ASP A 61 -5.27 10.57 -8.79
C ASP A 61 -5.05 9.08 -8.55
N ASP A 62 -6.14 8.34 -8.36
CA ASP A 62 -6.15 6.88 -8.23
C ASP A 62 -5.39 6.15 -9.32
N LEU A 63 -5.63 6.54 -10.57
CA LEU A 63 -4.96 5.93 -11.70
C LEU A 63 -3.46 6.21 -11.72
N TYR A 64 -3.01 7.33 -11.16
CA TYR A 64 -1.58 7.70 -11.16
C TYR A 64 -0.80 6.90 -10.13
N TRP A 65 -1.30 6.79 -8.90
CA TRP A 65 -0.60 6.00 -7.89
C TRP A 65 -0.74 4.49 -8.15
N MET A 66 -1.84 4.03 -8.78
CA MET A 66 -1.95 2.67 -9.31
C MET A 66 -0.91 2.39 -10.40
N LEU A 67 -0.79 3.28 -11.39
CA LEU A 67 0.20 3.15 -12.46
C LEU A 67 1.62 3.15 -11.89
N ALA A 68 1.92 4.06 -10.97
CA ALA A 68 3.23 4.13 -10.31
C ALA A 68 3.57 2.79 -9.61
N SER A 69 2.60 2.18 -8.93
CA SER A 69 2.80 0.91 -8.22
C SER A 69 3.05 -0.30 -9.13
N THR A 70 2.60 -0.27 -10.38
CA THR A 70 2.78 -1.36 -11.34
C THR A 70 3.85 -1.07 -12.40
N SER A 71 4.50 0.10 -12.30
CA SER A 71 5.54 0.52 -13.22
C SER A 71 6.81 -0.31 -13.05
N ASN A 72 7.49 -0.61 -14.16
CA ASN A 72 8.73 -1.38 -14.18
C ASN A 72 9.83 -0.69 -13.35
N GLN A 73 10.32 -1.39 -12.33
CA GLN A 73 11.35 -0.88 -11.42
C GLN A 73 12.78 -1.36 -11.77
N THR A 74 12.99 -2.15 -12.83
CA THR A 74 14.29 -2.78 -13.14
C THR A 74 15.45 -1.78 -13.17
N THR A 75 15.24 -0.61 -13.79
CA THR A 75 16.26 0.45 -13.83
C THR A 75 16.49 1.06 -12.44
N ALA A 76 15.42 1.32 -11.68
CA ALA A 76 15.51 1.94 -10.36
C ALA A 76 16.17 1.02 -9.32
N THR A 77 15.99 -0.30 -9.44
CA THR A 77 16.57 -1.29 -8.52
C THR A 77 17.93 -1.82 -8.97
N ASN A 78 18.48 -1.35 -10.10
CA ASN A 78 19.66 -1.92 -10.74
C ASN A 78 19.55 -3.44 -10.94
N GLY A 79 18.35 -3.94 -11.24
CA GLY A 79 18.07 -5.38 -11.40
C GLY A 79 17.92 -6.17 -10.09
N THR A 80 17.97 -5.52 -8.94
CA THR A 80 17.71 -6.16 -7.63
C THR A 80 16.23 -6.50 -7.50
N SER A 81 15.93 -7.56 -6.74
CA SER A 81 14.55 -7.95 -6.41
C SER A 81 13.77 -6.78 -5.80
N ILE A 82 12.52 -6.63 -6.22
CA ILE A 82 11.56 -5.67 -5.67
C ILE A 82 10.85 -6.19 -4.41
N ASP A 83 11.07 -7.46 -4.06
CA ASP A 83 10.53 -8.07 -2.84
C ASP A 83 11.48 -7.87 -1.66
N VAL A 84 10.95 -7.33 -0.56
CA VAL A 84 11.67 -7.15 0.71
C VAL A 84 11.23 -8.25 1.68
N PRO A 85 12.14 -9.13 2.14
CA PRO A 85 11.79 -10.23 3.03
C PRO A 85 11.45 -9.75 4.46
N LYS A 86 10.67 -10.54 5.20
CA LYS A 86 10.29 -10.25 6.60
C LYS A 86 11.47 -10.06 7.55
N ASN A 87 12.55 -10.79 7.33
CA ASN A 87 13.75 -10.77 8.17
C ASN A 87 14.86 -9.95 7.49
N ASN A 88 14.51 -8.83 6.88
CA ASN A 88 15.49 -7.96 6.25
C ASN A 88 16.37 -7.31 7.34
N ASP A 89 17.68 -7.58 7.29
CA ASP A 89 18.67 -7.10 8.28
C ASP A 89 18.85 -5.57 8.26
N GLU A 90 18.43 -4.90 7.18
CA GLU A 90 18.49 -3.44 7.03
C GLU A 90 17.28 -2.73 7.66
N GLY A 91 16.35 -3.48 8.26
CA GLY A 91 15.16 -2.94 8.92
C GLY A 91 14.11 -2.40 7.95
N ARG A 92 14.20 -2.73 6.66
CA ARG A 92 13.25 -2.29 5.65
C ARG A 92 11.88 -2.94 5.83
N TYR A 93 10.83 -2.19 5.49
CA TYR A 93 9.47 -2.67 5.60
C TYR A 93 9.22 -3.85 4.64
N PRO A 94 8.66 -5.00 5.07
CA PRO A 94 8.51 -6.16 4.19
C PRO A 94 7.48 -5.96 3.08
N GLY A 95 7.62 -6.71 1.99
CA GLY A 95 6.66 -6.77 0.88
C GLY A 95 7.20 -6.22 -0.44
N LEU A 96 6.32 -6.15 -1.45
CA LEU A 96 6.64 -5.76 -2.81
C LEU A 96 6.90 -4.25 -2.94
N ARG A 97 7.71 -3.86 -3.92
CA ARG A 97 7.94 -2.47 -4.30
C ARG A 97 7.52 -2.18 -5.75
N PRO A 98 6.94 -0.99 -6.02
CA PRO A 98 6.60 0.07 -5.06
C PRO A 98 5.38 -0.26 -4.19
N MET A 99 5.39 0.18 -2.92
CA MET A 99 4.22 0.10 -2.04
C MET A 99 3.28 1.27 -2.30
N VAL A 100 1.99 1.06 -2.09
CA VAL A 100 0.97 2.11 -2.04
C VAL A 100 0.56 2.33 -0.59
N ILE A 101 0.85 3.50 -0.04
CA ILE A 101 0.41 3.85 1.31
C ILE A 101 -0.96 4.53 1.21
N SER A 102 -2.04 3.81 1.51
CA SER A 102 -3.40 4.33 1.43
C SER A 102 -4.35 3.61 2.38
N ASN A 103 -5.35 4.33 2.89
CA ASN A 103 -6.49 3.77 3.62
C ASN A 103 -7.78 3.83 2.79
N ASP A 104 -7.68 4.21 1.51
CA ASP A 104 -8.83 4.15 0.61
C ASP A 104 -9.24 2.69 0.43
N LYS A 105 -10.55 2.45 0.54
CA LYS A 105 -11.14 1.11 0.35
C LYS A 105 -11.39 0.79 -1.11
N MET A 106 -11.17 1.74 -2.01
CA MET A 106 -11.33 1.62 -3.46
C MET A 106 -12.72 1.12 -3.89
N ARG A 107 -13.76 1.46 -3.11
CA ARG A 107 -15.12 0.92 -3.27
C ARG A 107 -15.95 1.63 -4.34
N ASP A 108 -15.65 2.91 -4.57
CA ASP A 108 -16.44 3.79 -5.44
C ASP A 108 -15.76 4.03 -6.80
N HIS A 109 -14.58 3.45 -6.99
CA HIS A 109 -13.82 3.52 -8.24
C HIS A 109 -14.55 2.69 -9.30
N ARG A 110 -14.37 3.01 -10.59
CA ARG A 110 -14.99 2.26 -11.69
C ARG A 110 -14.35 0.88 -11.86
N MET A 111 -14.58 0.03 -10.88
CA MET A 111 -14.10 -1.35 -10.75
C MET A 111 -14.55 -2.21 -11.93
N GLU A 112 -15.62 -1.81 -12.62
CA GLU A 112 -16.07 -2.41 -13.88
C GLU A 112 -15.00 -2.41 -14.98
N LEU A 113 -14.01 -1.52 -14.90
CA LEU A 113 -12.90 -1.44 -15.85
C LEU A 113 -11.70 -2.31 -15.47
N LEU A 114 -11.71 -2.91 -14.27
CA LEU A 114 -10.62 -3.71 -13.74
C LEU A 114 -11.08 -5.15 -13.59
N GLU A 115 -10.24 -6.10 -13.98
CA GLU A 115 -10.52 -7.52 -13.74
C GLU A 115 -10.47 -7.77 -12.22
N GLU A 116 -11.59 -8.25 -11.67
CA GLU A 116 -11.82 -8.29 -10.23
C GLU A 116 -10.74 -9.07 -9.47
N ARG A 117 -10.30 -10.20 -10.01
CA ARG A 117 -9.28 -11.04 -9.36
C ARG A 117 -7.91 -10.36 -9.37
N ALA A 118 -7.46 -9.85 -10.52
CA ALA A 118 -6.20 -9.14 -10.65
C ALA A 118 -6.17 -7.89 -9.76
N PHE A 119 -7.28 -7.15 -9.70
CA PHE A 119 -7.38 -5.99 -8.83
C PHE A 119 -7.30 -6.36 -7.35
N ARG A 120 -8.04 -7.37 -6.90
CA ARG A 120 -7.96 -7.88 -5.52
C ARG A 120 -6.54 -8.31 -5.16
N ARG A 121 -5.87 -9.07 -6.04
CA ARG A 121 -4.47 -9.48 -5.85
C ARG A 121 -3.53 -8.29 -5.75
N TRP A 122 -3.73 -7.27 -6.58
CA TRP A 122 -2.93 -6.06 -6.55
C TRP A 122 -3.15 -5.29 -5.23
N CYS A 123 -4.40 -5.14 -4.76
CA CYS A 123 -4.70 -4.54 -3.46
C CYS A 123 -3.97 -5.27 -2.33
N CYS A 124 -4.08 -6.60 -2.28
CA CYS A 124 -3.43 -7.44 -1.26
C CYS A 124 -1.90 -7.44 -1.31
N SER A 125 -1.28 -7.04 -2.43
CA SER A 125 0.19 -7.05 -2.58
C SER A 125 0.84 -5.67 -2.50
N HIS A 126 0.12 -4.60 -2.86
CA HIS A 126 0.69 -3.25 -2.94
C HIS A 126 0.16 -2.31 -1.86
N ILE A 127 -1.09 -2.47 -1.38
CA ILE A 127 -1.69 -1.51 -0.44
C ILE A 127 -1.22 -1.77 0.99
N VAL A 128 -0.50 -0.82 1.55
CA VAL A 128 -0.11 -0.76 2.96
C VAL A 128 -1.00 0.27 3.65
N ASN A 129 -1.80 -0.19 4.61
CA ASN A 129 -2.63 0.69 5.42
C ASN A 129 -1.81 1.33 6.55
N TYR A 130 -2.32 2.40 7.14
CA TYR A 130 -1.65 3.08 8.24
C TYR A 130 -2.62 3.55 9.31
N ASN A 131 -2.12 3.64 10.55
CA ASN A 131 -2.83 4.23 11.67
C ASN A 131 -1.95 5.28 12.36
N TYR A 132 -2.58 6.25 13.00
CA TYR A 132 -1.91 7.18 13.91
C TYR A 132 -2.27 6.78 15.34
N THR A 133 -1.35 6.94 16.28
CA THR A 133 -1.67 6.80 17.71
C THR A 133 -2.79 7.73 18.13
N GLU A 134 -3.57 7.30 19.13
CA GLU A 134 -4.74 8.03 19.61
C GLU A 134 -4.40 9.45 20.05
N TYR A 135 -5.30 10.39 19.75
CA TYR A 135 -5.16 11.76 20.22
C TYR A 135 -5.46 11.82 21.72
N ILE A 136 -4.43 12.06 22.52
CA ILE A 136 -4.58 12.41 23.93
C ILE A 136 -4.65 13.93 24.02
N GLU A 137 -5.84 14.44 24.37
CA GLU A 137 -6.09 15.87 24.53
C GLU A 137 -5.06 16.50 25.50
N ASN A 138 -4.46 17.62 25.09
CA ASN A 138 -3.38 18.36 25.79
C ASN A 138 -1.94 17.81 25.69
N HIS A 139 -1.69 16.70 24.99
CA HIS A 139 -0.32 16.31 24.61
C HIS A 139 -0.12 16.53 23.10
N TRP A 140 0.61 17.60 22.74
CA TRP A 140 1.15 17.81 21.39
C TRP A 140 2.37 16.91 21.15
N GLU A 141 2.28 15.64 21.53
CA GLU A 141 3.35 14.69 21.25
C GLU A 141 3.26 14.23 19.79
N GLU A 142 4.44 14.01 19.20
CA GLU A 142 4.62 13.54 17.83
C GLU A 142 3.81 12.25 17.65
N ARG A 143 2.74 12.27 16.84
CA ARG A 143 1.92 11.07 16.63
C ARG A 143 2.75 10.02 15.91
N GLU A 144 2.96 8.89 16.57
CA GLU A 144 3.61 7.74 15.96
C GLU A 144 2.68 7.16 14.89
N ILE A 145 3.25 6.87 13.72
CA ILE A 145 2.54 6.24 12.60
C ILE A 145 2.92 4.77 12.57
N THR A 146 1.91 3.90 12.54
CA THR A 146 2.09 2.48 12.35
C THR A 146 1.62 2.10 10.95
N PHE A 147 2.39 1.24 10.28
CA PHE A 147 2.07 0.69 8.97
C PHE A 147 1.60 -0.76 9.13
N HIS A 148 0.59 -1.13 8.35
CA HIS A 148 0.04 -2.47 8.29
C HIS A 148 0.25 -3.00 6.87
N ALA A 149 1.09 -4.02 6.76
CA ALA A 149 1.53 -4.55 5.47
C ALA A 149 0.33 -5.15 4.75
N ALA A 150 0.36 -5.06 3.43
CA ALA A 150 -0.52 -5.86 2.59
C ALA A 150 -0.31 -7.33 2.95
N ASP A 151 -1.40 -8.12 3.09
CA ASP A 151 -1.29 -9.51 3.51
C ASP A 151 -0.37 -10.27 2.55
N ILE A 152 0.74 -10.78 3.09
CA ILE A 152 1.80 -11.48 2.33
C ILE A 152 1.25 -12.77 1.71
N PHE A 153 0.11 -13.25 2.20
CA PHE A 153 -0.63 -14.35 1.65
C PHE A 153 -1.91 -13.85 1.02
N SER A 154 -2.05 -14.11 -0.28
CA SER A 154 -3.32 -13.93 -0.98
C SER A 154 -4.44 -14.64 -0.23
N ASP A 155 -5.56 -13.95 0.02
CA ASP A 155 -6.84 -14.55 0.45
C ASP A 155 -7.50 -15.36 -0.68
N GLU A 156 -6.69 -16.05 -1.48
CA GLU A 156 -7.13 -17.01 -2.46
C GLU A 156 -6.89 -18.43 -1.95
N ILE A 157 -7.61 -19.37 -2.57
CA ILE A 157 -7.32 -20.79 -2.39
C ILE A 157 -5.93 -21.06 -2.96
N GLN A 158 -5.04 -21.60 -2.13
CA GLN A 158 -3.65 -21.92 -2.49
C GLN A 158 -3.41 -23.42 -2.39
N SER A 159 -2.45 -23.93 -3.17
CA SER A 159 -1.96 -25.29 -3.04
C SER A 159 -0.44 -25.34 -3.01
N ASN A 160 0.10 -26.33 -2.29
CA ASN A 160 1.53 -26.61 -2.24
C ASN A 160 1.78 -28.12 -2.18
N GLU A 161 2.89 -28.55 -2.77
CA GLU A 161 3.39 -29.91 -2.63
C GLU A 161 3.98 -30.11 -1.22
N CYS A 162 3.60 -31.21 -0.59
CA CYS A 162 4.11 -31.63 0.69
C CYS A 162 5.39 -32.46 0.51
N PRO A 163 6.27 -32.55 1.52
CA PRO A 163 7.49 -33.37 1.45
C PRO A 163 7.24 -34.85 1.12
N ASP A 164 6.04 -35.36 1.39
CA ASP A 164 5.60 -36.72 1.08
C ASP A 164 4.92 -36.87 -0.29
N GLY A 165 5.01 -35.87 -1.16
CA GLY A 165 4.43 -35.88 -2.51
C GLY A 165 2.93 -35.59 -2.57
N ALA A 166 2.26 -35.46 -1.42
CA ALA A 166 0.85 -35.07 -1.34
C ALA A 166 0.63 -33.59 -1.69
N THR A 167 -0.56 -33.24 -2.17
CA THR A 167 -0.97 -31.83 -2.31
C THR A 167 -1.77 -31.38 -1.09
N ALA A 168 -1.34 -30.29 -0.47
CA ALA A 168 -2.13 -29.56 0.52
C ALA A 168 -2.83 -28.37 -0.13
N TRP A 169 -4.09 -28.17 0.21
CA TRP A 169 -4.92 -27.05 -0.20
C TRP A 169 -5.25 -26.18 1.01
N HIS A 170 -5.13 -24.87 0.85
CA HIS A 170 -5.37 -23.86 1.88
C HIS A 170 -6.53 -22.99 1.42
N PHE A 171 -7.62 -22.99 2.17
CA PHE A 171 -8.83 -22.24 1.88
C PHE A 171 -8.97 -21.09 2.89
N PRO A 172 -8.99 -19.82 2.43
CA PRO A 172 -9.40 -18.71 3.27
C PRO A 172 -10.89 -18.81 3.55
N VAL A 173 -11.27 -18.66 4.82
CA VAL A 173 -12.67 -18.78 5.26
C VAL A 173 -13.13 -17.41 5.73
N THR A 174 -14.08 -16.83 5.00
CA THR A 174 -14.77 -15.60 5.41
C THR A 174 -15.40 -15.85 6.79
N GLU A 175 -15.15 -14.99 7.78
CA GLU A 175 -15.54 -15.08 9.21
C GLU A 175 -14.51 -15.70 10.16
N TRP A 176 -13.46 -16.35 9.67
CA TRP A 176 -12.34 -16.76 10.51
C TRP A 176 -11.36 -15.60 10.71
N GLY A 177 -10.43 -15.72 11.65
CA GLY A 177 -9.37 -14.71 11.82
C GLY A 177 -8.61 -14.49 10.51
N SER A 178 -8.11 -13.27 10.25
CA SER A 178 -7.47 -12.92 8.96
C SER A 178 -6.32 -13.86 8.54
N ASN A 179 -5.67 -14.52 9.50
CA ASN A 179 -4.59 -15.48 9.29
C ASN A 179 -5.01 -16.96 9.40
N GLU A 180 -6.29 -17.24 9.59
CA GLU A 180 -6.80 -18.61 9.71
C GLU A 180 -7.17 -19.16 8.33
N ARG A 181 -6.87 -20.44 8.11
CA ARG A 181 -7.12 -21.15 6.86
C ARG A 181 -7.65 -22.54 7.17
N PHE A 182 -8.63 -22.99 6.38
CA PHE A 182 -9.01 -24.40 6.37
C PHE A 182 -8.03 -25.16 5.48
N CYS A 183 -7.31 -26.13 6.03
CA CYS A 183 -6.29 -26.89 5.31
C CYS A 183 -6.79 -28.31 5.01
N LEU A 184 -6.76 -28.70 3.73
CA LEU A 184 -7.08 -30.05 3.29
C LEU A 184 -5.85 -30.68 2.61
N LYS A 185 -5.32 -31.73 3.22
CA LYS A 185 -4.24 -32.54 2.63
C LYS A 185 -4.84 -33.83 2.07
N LEU A 186 -4.74 -34.00 0.76
CA LEU A 186 -5.14 -35.25 0.12
C LEU A 186 -4.05 -36.32 0.38
N PRO A 187 -4.40 -37.54 0.79
CA PRO A 187 -3.43 -38.60 0.95
C PRO A 187 -2.75 -38.90 -0.39
N TYR A 188 -1.42 -39.01 -0.38
CA TYR A 188 -0.66 -39.47 -1.53
C TYR A 188 -0.79 -41.00 -1.63
N ASP A 189 -1.53 -41.49 -2.61
CA ASP A 189 -1.64 -42.92 -2.88
C ASP A 189 -0.60 -43.28 -3.94
N SER A 190 0.49 -43.94 -3.55
CA SER A 190 1.61 -44.31 -4.44
C SER A 190 1.27 -45.48 -5.37
N LYS A 191 -0.02 -45.73 -5.61
CA LYS A 191 -0.54 -46.84 -6.41
C LYS A 191 -1.07 -46.33 -7.74
N HIS A 192 -0.19 -45.87 -8.62
CA HIS A 192 -0.33 -45.97 -10.08
C HIS A 192 1.03 -45.79 -10.74
#